data_AF-A0A224YC44-F1
#
_entry.id   AF-A0A224YC44-F1
#
_cell.length_a   1.000
_cell.length_b   1.000
_cell.length_c   1.000
_cell.angle_alpha   90.00
_cell.angle_beta   90.00
_cell.angle_gamma   90.00
#
_symmetry.space_group_name_H-M   'P 1'
#
loop_
_entity.id
_entity.type
_entity.pdbx_description
1 polymer ?
#
loop_
_entity_poly.entity_id
_entity_poly.type
_entity_poly.pdbx_seq_one_letter_code
_entity_poly.pdbx_strand_id
1 'polypeptide(L)'
;MNDPGWNIATSNSTNSYKFLVLFSDANCLILAETVRSPNVERRWLRCSMWLPRHRITKPPKCCLFIFELLCAYLDDTVEVFHNSCLLQPSKSPKSTS
;
A
#
# COMPACT_ATOMS: atom_id res chain seq x y z
N MET A 1 5.98 -43.46 3.12
CA MET A 1 5.04 -42.39 3.49
C MET A 1 5.27 -42.06 4.95
N ASN A 2 5.94 -40.95 5.23
CA ASN A 2 6.07 -40.34 6.56
C ASN A 2 6.37 -38.85 6.28
N ASP A 3 5.37 -38.00 6.51
CA ASP A 3 5.45 -36.55 6.35
C ASP A 3 5.62 -35.93 7.75
N PRO A 4 6.73 -35.25 8.06
CA PRO A 4 6.89 -34.63 9.37
C PRO A 4 6.13 -33.29 9.37
N GLY A 5 5.06 -33.26 10.17
CA GLY A 5 4.22 -32.10 10.38
C GLY A 5 5.01 -30.82 10.68
N TRP A 6 4.82 -29.83 9.83
CA TRP A 6 5.38 -28.49 9.96
C TRP A 6 4.69 -27.75 11.11
N ASN A 7 5.40 -27.54 12.23
CA ASN A 7 4.96 -26.64 13.28
C ASN A 7 5.13 -25.19 12.78
N ILE A 8 4.05 -24.58 12.26
CA ILE A 8 4.04 -23.14 12.02
C ILE A 8 3.98 -22.47 13.40
N ALA A 9 5.15 -22.02 13.85
CA ALA A 9 5.28 -21.12 14.98
C ALA A 9 4.34 -19.93 14.76
N THR A 10 3.26 -19.90 15.53
CA THR A 10 2.38 -18.75 15.68
C THR A 10 3.12 -17.72 16.54
N SER A 11 4.15 -17.08 16.00
CA SER A 11 4.71 -15.90 16.64
C SER A 11 3.76 -14.76 16.41
N ASN A 12 2.87 -14.55 17.37
CA ASN A 12 1.96 -13.41 17.46
C ASN A 12 2.74 -12.14 17.80
N SER A 13 3.70 -11.75 16.94
CA SER A 13 4.31 -10.43 17.02
C SER A 13 3.36 -9.46 16.35
N THR A 14 2.67 -8.65 17.15
CA THR A 14 2.05 -7.43 16.65
C THR A 14 3.17 -6.53 16.13
N ASN A 15 3.57 -6.71 14.88
CA ASN A 15 4.55 -5.87 14.22
C ASN A 15 3.96 -4.45 14.16
N SER A 16 4.39 -3.59 15.08
CA SER A 16 3.96 -2.19 15.10
C SER A 16 4.68 -1.46 13.98
N TYR A 17 4.01 -1.27 12.85
CA TYR A 17 4.53 -0.46 11.75
C TYR A 17 4.34 1.03 12.07
N LYS A 18 5.38 1.83 11.85
CA LYS A 18 5.33 3.29 11.97
C LYS A 18 5.62 3.90 10.62
N PHE A 19 4.75 4.81 10.20
CA PHE A 19 4.88 5.55 8.96
C PHE A 19 4.95 7.04 9.24
N LEU A 20 5.76 7.75 8.46
CA LEU A 20 5.71 9.20 8.37
C LEU A 20 4.51 9.59 7.50
N VAL A 21 3.68 10.50 8.00
CA VAL A 21 2.63 11.13 7.20
C VAL A 21 3.25 12.30 6.45
N LEU A 22 3.45 12.15 5.14
CA LEU A 22 4.03 13.19 4.30
C LEU A 22 2.97 14.20 3.84
N PHE A 23 1.76 13.70 3.56
CA PHE A 23 0.62 14.53 3.14
C PHE A 23 -0.71 13.82 3.42
N SER A 24 -1.74 14.59 3.76
CA SER A 24 -3.11 14.07 3.93
C SER A 24 -4.13 15.10 3.50
N ASP A 25 -5.08 14.67 2.66
CA ASP A 25 -6.31 15.39 2.35
C ASP A 25 -7.52 14.42 2.28
N ALA A 26 -8.71 14.93 1.97
CA ALA A 26 -9.93 14.12 1.89
C ALA A 26 -9.96 13.08 0.73
N ASN A 27 -9.07 13.23 -0.25
CA ASN A 27 -8.92 12.44 -1.47
C ASN A 27 -7.65 11.57 -1.50
N CYS A 28 -6.64 11.82 -0.68
CA CYS A 28 -5.44 10.99 -0.62
C CYS A 28 -4.66 11.10 0.70
N LEU A 29 -3.92 10.03 1.00
CA LEU A 29 -2.95 9.95 2.09
C LEU A 29 -1.61 9.47 1.53
N ILE A 30 -0.53 10.20 1.79
CA ILE A 30 0.83 9.83 1.37
C ILE A 30 1.65 9.52 2.61
N LEU A 31 2.14 8.28 2.66
CA LEU A 31 2.91 7.73 3.76
C LEU A 31 4.32 7.40 3.29
N ALA A 32 5.29 7.45 4.21
CA ALA A 32 6.63 6.95 3.97
C ALA A 32 7.12 6.07 5.12
N GLU A 33 7.79 4.98 4.77
CA GLU A 33 8.59 4.17 5.67
C GLU A 33 10.06 4.58 5.57
N THR A 34 10.69 4.82 6.72
CA THR A 34 12.15 5.04 6.76
C THR A 34 12.87 3.71 6.73
N VAL A 35 13.49 3.36 5.62
CA VAL A 35 14.29 2.14 5.54
C VAL A 35 15.66 2.41 6.15
N ARG A 36 15.95 1.80 7.31
CA ARG A 36 17.30 1.81 7.89
C ARG A 36 18.10 0.68 7.25
N SER A 37 18.66 0.93 6.07
CA SER A 37 19.66 0.01 5.51
C SER A 37 21.04 0.36 6.08
N PRO A 38 21.74 -0.57 6.76
CA PRO A 38 23.05 -0.30 7.36
C PRO A 38 24.15 0.05 6.34
N ASN A 39 23.91 -0.21 5.04
CA ASN A 39 24.89 -0.03 3.97
C ASN A 39 24.59 1.14 3.03
N VAL A 40 23.63 2.01 3.37
CA VAL A 40 23.24 3.13 2.47
C VAL A 40 23.23 4.44 3.26
N GLU A 41 24.15 5.34 2.92
CA GLU A 41 24.27 6.67 3.57
C GLU A 41 23.04 7.57 3.35
N ARG A 42 22.26 7.32 2.29
CA ARG A 42 21.02 8.05 2.01
C ARG A 42 19.86 7.38 2.72
N ARG A 43 19.00 8.16 3.37
CA ARG A 43 17.73 7.67 3.90
C ARG A 43 16.76 7.53 2.72
N TRP A 44 16.59 6.32 2.23
CA TRP A 44 15.55 6.04 1.22
C TRP A 44 14.21 5.98 1.93
N LEU A 45 13.25 6.75 1.42
CA LEU A 45 11.86 6.70 1.87
C LEU A 45 11.11 5.78 0.93
N ARG A 46 10.56 4.68 1.46
CA ARG A 46 9.60 3.88 0.70
C ARG A 46 8.24 4.53 0.86
N CYS A 47 7.75 5.15 -0.20
CA CYS A 47 6.49 5.86 -0.16
C CYS A 47 5.32 5.00 -0.62
N SER A 48 4.13 5.30 -0.09
CA SER A 48 2.86 4.78 -0.60
C SER A 48 1.83 5.89 -0.65
N MET A 49 1.00 5.88 -1.69
CA MET A 49 -0.15 6.77 -1.83
C MET A 49 -1.42 5.96 -1.76
N TRP A 50 -2.33 6.40 -0.89
CA TRP A 50 -3.61 5.77 -0.63
C TRP A 50 -4.71 6.68 -1.15
N LEU A 51 -5.64 6.09 -1.89
CA LEU A 51 -6.76 6.79 -2.51
C LEU A 51 -8.08 6.15 -2.06
N PRO A 52 -9.13 6.93 -1.76
CA PRO A 52 -10.47 6.41 -1.59
C PRO A 52 -10.93 5.67 -2.85
N ARG A 53 -11.80 4.67 -2.66
CA ARG A 53 -12.32 3.83 -3.75
C ARG A 53 -12.90 4.64 -4.92
N HIS A 54 -13.58 5.75 -4.64
CA HIS A 54 -14.19 6.60 -5.67
C HIS A 54 -13.17 7.43 -6.49
N ARG A 55 -11.90 7.46 -6.08
CA ARG A 55 -10.80 8.17 -6.77
C ARG A 55 -9.75 7.25 -7.37
N ILE A 56 -9.74 5.96 -7.00
CA ILE A 56 -8.63 5.06 -7.33
C ILE A 56 -8.42 4.85 -8.84
N THR A 57 -9.50 4.90 -9.64
CA THR A 57 -9.44 4.82 -11.11
C THR A 57 -9.12 6.14 -11.79
N LYS A 58 -9.26 7.27 -11.09
CA LYS A 58 -8.95 8.62 -11.58
C LYS A 58 -8.37 9.47 -10.44
N PRO A 59 -7.11 9.23 -10.06
CA PRO A 59 -6.46 9.94 -8.97
C PRO A 59 -6.46 11.46 -9.23
N PRO A 60 -6.66 12.31 -8.19
CA PRO A 60 -6.54 13.75 -8.34
C PRO A 60 -5.13 14.17 -8.72
N LYS A 61 -4.99 15.15 -9.62
CA LYS A 61 -3.68 15.66 -10.07
C LYS A 61 -2.85 16.24 -8.93
N CYS A 62 -3.48 16.84 -7.91
CA CYS A 62 -2.78 17.37 -6.74
C CYS A 62 -2.07 16.26 -5.94
N CYS A 63 -2.75 15.12 -5.73
CA CYS A 63 -2.18 13.96 -5.05
C CYS A 63 -1.01 13.36 -5.83
N LEU A 64 -1.17 13.21 -7.15
CA LEU A 64 -0.11 12.73 -8.04
C LEU A 64 1.11 13.65 -7.99
N PHE A 65 0.90 14.95 -8.13
CA PHE A 65 1.97 15.94 -8.12
C PHE A 65 2.74 15.94 -6.80
N ILE A 66 2.05 15.91 -5.65
CA ILE A 66 2.70 15.88 -4.34
C ILE A 66 3.46 14.56 -4.16
N PHE A 67 2.88 13.44 -4.59
CA PHE A 67 3.57 12.15 -4.52
C PHE A 67 4.86 12.15 -5.36
N GLU A 68 4.80 12.66 -6.59
CA GLU A 68 5.98 12.77 -7.45
C GLU A 68 7.05 13.67 -6.84
N LEU A 69 6.64 14.83 -6.32
CA LEU A 69 7.53 15.81 -5.70
C LEU A 69 8.25 15.25 -4.46
N LEU A 70 7.54 14.48 -3.63
CA LEU A 70 8.08 14.00 -2.35
C LEU A 70 8.79 12.64 -2.47
N CYS A 71 8.42 11.82 -3.45
CA CYS A 71 8.79 10.40 -3.47
C CYS A 71 9.37 9.89 -4.80
N ALA A 72 8.85 10.33 -5.96
CA ALA A 72 9.23 9.74 -7.25
C ALA A 72 10.62 10.16 -7.75
N TYR A 73 11.29 11.13 -7.10
CA TYR A 73 12.66 11.49 -7.47
C TYR A 73 13.69 10.43 -7.05
N LEU A 74 13.32 9.48 -6.18
CA LEU A 74 14.27 8.57 -5.52
C LEU A 74 13.89 7.08 -5.56
N ASP A 75 12.79 6.69 -6.21
CA ASP A 75 12.29 5.31 -6.19
C ASP A 75 12.03 4.78 -7.62
N ASP A 76 12.76 3.75 -8.03
CA ASP A 76 12.77 3.23 -9.41
C ASP A 76 11.57 2.32 -9.73
N THR A 77 10.77 1.91 -8.73
CA THR A 77 9.63 1.01 -8.93
C THR A 77 8.38 1.52 -8.23
N VAL A 78 7.44 2.08 -9.00
CA VAL A 78 6.09 2.39 -8.51
C VAL A 78 5.18 1.21 -8.80
N GLU A 79 4.79 0.45 -7.77
CA GLU A 79 3.69 -0.50 -7.89
C GLU A 79 2.37 0.28 -7.96
N VAL A 80 1.67 0.18 -9.10
CA VAL A 80 0.43 0.92 -9.36
C VAL A 80 -0.78 0.01 -9.15
N PHE A 81 -1.84 0.57 -8.56
CA PHE A 81 -3.15 -0.08 -8.46
C PHE A 81 -3.63 -0.60 -9.83
N HIS A 82 -4.07 -1.85 -9.88
CA HIS A 82 -4.65 -2.45 -11.09
C HIS A 82 -6.17 -2.60 -10.96
N ASN A 83 -6.90 -2.43 -12.07
CA ASN A 83 -8.36 -2.52 -12.07
C ASN A 83 -8.90 -3.87 -11.58
N SER A 84 -8.12 -4.95 -11.70
CA SER A 84 -8.47 -6.27 -11.15
C SER A 84 -8.57 -6.30 -9.63
N CYS A 85 -8.00 -5.31 -8.92
CA CYS A 85 -8.11 -5.17 -7.47
C CYS A 85 -9.49 -4.65 -7.02
N LEU A 86 -10.31 -4.12 -7.94
CA LEU A 86 -11.70 -3.79 -7.63
C LEU A 86 -12.50 -5.09 -7.52
N LEU A 87 -12.85 -5.48 -6.28
CA LEU A 87 -13.84 -6.54 -6.07
C LEU A 87 -15.10 -6.18 -6.84
N GLN A 88 -15.47 -7.02 -7.80
CA GLN A 88 -16.76 -6.92 -8.45
C GLN A 88 -17.83 -7.13 -7.38
N PRO A 89 -18.90 -6.32 -7.34
CA PRO A 89 -20.02 -6.60 -6.47
C PRO A 89 -20.53 -8.01 -6.83
N SER A 90 -20.42 -8.94 -5.89
CA SER A 90 -21.02 -10.26 -6.02
C SER A 90 -22.49 -10.05 -6.37
N LYS A 91 -22.94 -10.55 -7.52
CA LYS A 91 -24.37 -10.62 -7.83
C LYS A 91 -25.01 -11.37 -6.66
N SER A 92 -25.77 -10.67 -5.82
CA SER A 92 -26.59 -11.30 -4.80
C SER A 92 -27.46 -12.34 -5.52
N PRO A 93 -27.49 -13.61 -5.11
CA PRO A 93 -28.44 -14.54 -5.70
C PRO A 93 -29.84 -13.97 -5.47
N LYS A 94 -30.58 -13.73 -6.56
CA LYS A 94 -32.01 -13.44 -6.47
C LYS A 94 -32.63 -14.60 -5.71
N SER A 95 -33.16 -14.32 -4.52
CA SER A 95 -34.07 -15.23 -3.84
C SER A 95 -35.33 -15.33 -4.69
N THR A 96 -35.42 -16.39 -5.49
CA THR A 96 -36.68 -16.78 -6.11
C THR A 96 -37.57 -17.32 -5.00
N SER A 97 -38.60 -16.57 -4.65
CA SER A 97 -39.67 -16.99 -3.76
C SER A 97 -40.86 -17.50 -4.57
#